data_AF-A0A8A1M930-F1
#
_entry.id   AF-A0A8A1M930-F1
#
_cell.length_a   1.000
_cell.length_b   1.000
_cell.length_c   1.000
_cell.angle_alpha   90.00
_cell.angle_beta   90.00
_cell.angle_gamma   90.00
#
_symmetry.space_group_name_H-M   'P 1'
#
loop_
_entity.id
_entity.type
_entity.pdbx_description
1 polymer ?
#
loop_
_entity_poly.entity_id
_entity_poly.type
_entity_poly.pdbx_seq_one_letter_code
_entity_poly.pdbx_strand_id
1 'polypeptide(L)'
;MSILTKLHDAMVQLNKQVIKENDPSKKALILSSDEVVTMALDEEEKAAKEHSSVYANVIKLRITKLRKMDREEWETNVSTYIVAKFGPPAGSNKPEDPDGEVITGLSPQEEISLLPKLYASREQLNKAGYVTTAPTSDDIEAAKRGAEAAQGWEQCERCNGRFQVFPGRREDGLLATGGHCTYHHAKPLRPPKKKTDHITGHKESYYPCCNETIGTSAGCTKAEWHVFKVSEVKRLAAVLQYKETPRQPNKPTLPPICFDCEMGYTTLGLELIRLTAVSWPEGNKVLDVLVKPKGEILDLNSRYSGVRPEHFANATPHSPSDTKDKPHQQLPVVDSPSAARDLLFQLLQPETPLIGHALENDLNACRIIHPTIVDTALLYPHPGGLPYRFGLRALTRKYLNRHIQAGGGELGHDSMEDAKATGDLVRVKVRETWNALKRVGYSFEKGSNLISVQGKVPIHPGYDRAWWFLLIHQAFQHFRLWPANDFRVYRICARYN
;
A
#
# COMPACT_ATOMS: atom_id res chain seq x y z
N MET A 1 46.14 14.81 -3.83
CA MET A 1 44.79 14.76 -4.44
C MET A 1 44.03 13.60 -3.85
N SER A 2 42.84 13.87 -3.29
CA SER A 2 41.97 12.87 -2.66
C SER A 2 41.61 11.75 -3.65
N ILE A 3 41.40 10.53 -3.16
CA ILE A 3 41.01 9.39 -4.01
C ILE A 3 39.65 9.63 -4.70
N LEU A 4 38.76 10.36 -4.02
CA LEU A 4 37.45 10.79 -4.54
C LEU A 4 37.59 11.75 -5.73
N THR A 5 38.52 12.71 -5.69
CA THR A 5 38.70 13.65 -6.80
C THR A 5 39.13 12.92 -8.07
N LYS A 6 39.99 11.91 -7.94
CA LYS A 6 40.42 11.07 -9.07
C LYS A 6 39.30 10.17 -9.62
N LEU A 7 38.37 9.74 -8.77
CA LEU A 7 37.18 8.98 -9.17
C LEU A 7 36.22 9.87 -9.97
N HIS A 8 35.92 11.06 -9.42
CA HIS A 8 35.11 12.07 -10.09
C HIS A 8 35.70 12.47 -11.45
N ASP A 9 37.00 12.76 -11.51
CA ASP A 9 37.66 13.16 -12.76
C ASP A 9 37.53 12.09 -13.86
N ALA A 10 37.62 10.80 -13.49
CA ALA A 10 37.44 9.70 -14.44
C ALA A 10 36.01 9.64 -14.99
N MET A 11 35.00 9.84 -14.13
CA MET A 11 33.59 9.87 -14.54
C MET A 11 33.27 11.09 -15.41
N VAL A 12 33.81 12.27 -15.10
CA VAL A 12 33.65 13.48 -15.91
C VAL A 12 34.20 13.30 -17.33
N GLN A 13 35.34 12.62 -17.48
CA GLN A 13 35.92 12.38 -18.81
C GLN A 13 35.02 11.48 -19.68
N LEU A 14 34.45 10.41 -19.12
CA LEU A 14 33.52 9.54 -19.83
C LEU A 14 32.20 10.27 -20.16
N ASN A 15 31.66 11.04 -19.22
CA ASN A 15 30.44 11.81 -19.44
C ASN A 15 30.62 12.88 -20.55
N LYS A 16 31.81 13.51 -20.63
CA LYS A 16 32.16 14.42 -21.73
C LYS A 16 32.24 13.73 -23.10
N GLN A 17 32.59 12.45 -23.16
CA GLN A 17 32.62 11.70 -24.41
C GLN A 17 31.20 11.44 -24.94
N VAL A 18 30.24 11.18 -24.05
CA VAL A 18 28.81 11.03 -24.42
C VAL A 18 28.22 12.36 -24.91
N ILE A 19 28.59 13.48 -24.30
CA ILE A 19 28.12 14.82 -24.73
C ILE A 19 28.56 15.17 -26.16
N LYS A 20 29.77 14.78 -26.57
CA LYS A 20 30.35 15.15 -27.87
C LYS A 20 29.63 14.56 -29.09
N GLU A 21 28.88 13.47 -28.93
CA GLU A 21 28.26 12.75 -30.04
C GLU A 21 26.87 13.29 -30.43
N ASN A 22 26.28 14.15 -29.59
CA ASN A 22 25.03 14.88 -29.86
C ASN A 22 23.86 14.01 -30.37
N ASP A 23 23.73 12.77 -29.87
CA ASP A 23 22.60 11.88 -30.16
C ASP A 23 21.36 12.28 -29.34
N PRO A 24 20.24 12.71 -29.98
CA PRO A 24 19.03 13.11 -29.29
C PRO A 24 18.41 12.03 -28.41
N SER A 25 18.60 10.74 -28.75
CA SER A 25 18.03 9.61 -28.04
C SER A 25 18.76 9.28 -26.72
N LYS A 26 19.98 9.81 -26.55
CA LYS A 26 20.87 9.54 -25.42
C LYS A 26 21.05 10.72 -24.47
N LYS A 27 20.33 11.82 -24.68
CA LYS A 27 20.34 12.99 -23.77
C LYS A 27 20.02 12.64 -22.32
N ALA A 28 19.19 11.63 -22.09
CA ALA A 28 18.82 11.15 -20.75
C ALA A 28 19.96 10.41 -20.01
N LEU A 29 21.05 10.08 -20.69
CA LEU A 29 22.24 9.43 -20.12
C LEU A 29 23.38 10.43 -19.87
N ILE A 30 23.18 11.72 -20.18
CA ILE A 30 24.14 12.78 -19.91
C ILE A 30 23.88 13.28 -18.48
N LEU A 31 24.81 13.00 -17.57
CA LEU A 31 24.73 13.50 -16.19
C LEU A 31 25.13 14.98 -16.13
N SER A 32 24.42 15.79 -15.35
CA SER A 32 24.85 17.14 -14.99
C SER A 32 26.10 17.13 -14.09
N SER A 33 26.75 18.29 -13.94
CA SER A 33 27.94 18.41 -13.07
C SER A 33 27.65 17.93 -11.64
N ASP A 34 26.50 18.28 -11.09
CA ASP A 34 26.11 17.90 -9.73
C ASP A 34 25.76 16.40 -9.62
N GLU A 35 25.18 15.81 -10.66
CA GLU A 35 24.85 14.39 -10.69
C GLU A 35 26.10 13.50 -10.78
N VAL A 36 27.14 13.94 -11.51
CA VAL A 36 28.43 13.25 -11.55
C VAL A 36 29.13 13.30 -10.19
N VAL A 37 29.08 14.46 -9.50
CA VAL A 37 29.58 14.59 -8.12
C VAL A 37 28.83 13.63 -7.19
N THR A 38 27.51 13.59 -7.31
CA THR A 38 26.68 12.73 -6.47
C THR A 38 26.94 11.24 -6.75
N MET A 39 27.15 10.85 -8.01
CA MET A 39 27.51 9.47 -8.37
C MET A 39 28.87 9.04 -7.80
N ALA A 40 29.86 9.94 -7.81
CA ALA A 40 31.17 9.67 -7.23
C ALA A 40 31.09 9.49 -5.70
N LEU A 41 30.28 10.31 -5.01
CA LEU A 41 30.04 10.20 -3.57
C LEU A 41 29.33 8.90 -3.20
N ASP A 42 28.32 8.49 -3.97
CA ASP A 42 27.58 7.24 -3.74
C ASP A 42 28.48 6.00 -3.90
N GLU A 43 29.31 5.95 -4.96
CA GLU A 43 30.25 4.83 -5.16
C GLU A 43 31.29 4.76 -4.03
N GLU A 44 31.75 5.92 -3.54
CA GLU A 44 32.67 6.00 -2.41
C GLU A 44 32.00 5.51 -1.11
N GLU A 45 30.80 6.00 -0.80
CA GLU A 45 30.05 5.62 0.40
C GLU A 45 29.75 4.11 0.41
N LYS A 46 29.37 3.55 -0.75
CA LYS A 46 29.14 2.11 -0.90
C LYS A 46 30.40 1.30 -0.62
N ALA A 47 31.54 1.69 -1.19
CA ALA A 47 32.81 1.01 -0.93
C ALA A 47 33.22 1.11 0.54
N ALA A 48 32.96 2.25 1.19
CA ALA A 48 33.26 2.45 2.61
C ALA A 48 32.38 1.58 3.52
N LYS A 49 31.11 1.35 3.15
CA LYS A 49 30.17 0.51 3.92
C LYS A 49 30.38 -0.98 3.71
N GLU A 50 30.52 -1.42 2.46
CA GLU A 50 30.56 -2.84 2.09
C GLU A 50 31.96 -3.44 2.19
N HIS A 51 33.00 -2.61 2.01
CA HIS A 51 34.38 -3.06 1.85
C HIS A 51 35.36 -2.20 2.68
N SER A 52 35.00 -1.87 3.92
CA SER A 52 35.74 -0.95 4.79
C SER A 52 37.23 -1.30 4.97
N SER A 53 37.57 -2.59 5.12
CA SER A 53 38.96 -3.06 5.32
C SER A 53 39.85 -2.95 4.09
N VAL A 54 39.26 -2.86 2.88
CA VAL A 54 39.98 -2.80 1.59
C VAL A 54 39.55 -1.61 0.72
N TYR A 55 38.88 -0.63 1.32
CA TYR A 55 38.28 0.55 0.66
C TYR A 55 39.23 1.22 -0.34
N ALA A 56 40.47 1.50 0.07
CA ALA A 56 41.44 2.20 -0.76
C ALA A 56 41.84 1.42 -2.03
N ASN A 57 41.83 0.08 -1.96
CA ASN A 57 42.15 -0.77 -3.10
C ASN A 57 40.95 -0.93 -4.03
N VAL A 58 39.75 -1.06 -3.48
CA VAL A 58 38.49 -1.15 -4.26
C VAL A 58 38.30 0.11 -5.12
N ILE A 59 38.45 1.30 -4.53
CA ILE A 59 38.29 2.56 -5.27
C ILE A 59 39.40 2.73 -6.32
N LYS A 60 40.67 2.36 -6.02
CA LYS A 60 41.75 2.41 -7.02
C LYS A 60 41.46 1.52 -8.23
N LEU A 61 41.02 0.28 -8.00
CA LEU A 61 40.65 -0.64 -9.08
C LEU A 61 39.46 -0.11 -9.88
N ARG A 62 38.47 0.49 -9.21
CA ARG A 62 37.33 1.12 -9.88
C ARG A 62 37.75 2.29 -10.77
N ILE A 63 38.66 3.16 -10.30
CA ILE A 63 39.23 4.26 -11.10
C ILE A 63 39.95 3.71 -12.33
N THR A 64 40.77 2.66 -12.17
CA THR A 64 41.46 2.02 -13.30
C THR A 64 40.48 1.44 -14.30
N LYS A 65 39.37 0.84 -13.83
CA LYS A 65 38.31 0.35 -14.70
C LYS A 65 37.64 1.49 -15.48
N LEU A 66 37.22 2.56 -14.82
CA LEU A 66 36.59 3.72 -15.46
C LEU A 66 37.51 4.35 -16.52
N ARG A 67 38.81 4.45 -16.28
CA ARG A 67 39.76 5.00 -17.26
C ARG A 67 39.93 4.14 -18.52
N LYS A 68 39.61 2.85 -18.45
CA LYS A 68 39.72 1.89 -19.56
C LYS A 68 38.36 1.51 -20.16
N MET A 69 37.28 2.00 -19.57
CA MET A 69 35.91 1.71 -19.95
C MET A 69 35.61 2.36 -21.30
N ASP A 70 34.91 1.63 -22.17
CA ASP A 70 34.37 2.19 -23.39
C ASP A 70 33.06 2.93 -23.14
N ARG A 71 32.58 3.63 -24.16
CA ARG A 71 31.39 4.47 -24.05
C ARG A 71 30.11 3.66 -23.80
N GLU A 72 29.96 2.51 -24.43
CA GLU A 72 28.74 1.68 -24.33
C GLU A 72 28.62 1.07 -22.92
N GLU A 73 29.75 0.65 -22.33
CA GLU A 73 29.83 0.20 -20.95
C GLU A 73 29.53 1.36 -19.99
N TRP A 74 30.00 2.59 -20.28
CA TRP A 74 29.65 3.77 -19.49
C TRP A 74 28.16 4.11 -19.55
N GLU A 75 27.54 4.12 -20.73
CA GLU A 75 26.10 4.34 -20.91
C GLU A 75 25.27 3.32 -20.12
N THR A 76 25.69 2.05 -20.13
CA THR A 76 25.04 0.97 -19.36
C THR A 76 25.19 1.18 -17.85
N ASN A 77 26.37 1.61 -17.39
CA ASN A 77 26.62 1.91 -15.98
C ASN A 77 25.78 3.10 -15.48
N VAL A 78 25.71 4.17 -16.26
CA VAL A 78 24.89 5.35 -15.95
C VAL A 78 23.41 4.99 -15.96
N SER A 79 22.94 4.22 -16.95
CA SER A 79 21.56 3.74 -17.01
C SER A 79 21.21 2.90 -15.78
N THR A 80 22.07 1.96 -15.40
CA THR A 80 21.90 1.13 -14.20
C THR A 80 21.87 1.97 -12.93
N TYR A 81 22.77 2.95 -12.82
CA TYR A 81 22.83 3.87 -11.68
C TYR A 81 21.59 4.76 -11.59
N ILE A 82 21.13 5.35 -12.70
CA ILE A 82 19.90 6.15 -12.75
C ILE A 82 18.70 5.30 -12.35
N VAL A 83 18.57 4.09 -12.90
CA VAL A 83 17.48 3.16 -12.56
C VAL A 83 17.53 2.76 -11.08
N ALA A 84 18.71 2.48 -10.54
CA ALA A 84 18.85 2.08 -9.14
C ALA A 84 18.57 3.23 -8.15
N LYS A 85 18.96 4.47 -8.51
CA LYS A 85 18.87 5.63 -7.62
C LYS A 85 17.56 6.40 -7.74
N PHE A 86 17.06 6.57 -8.97
CA PHE A 86 15.90 7.40 -9.28
C PHE A 86 14.71 6.59 -9.82
N GLY A 87 14.87 5.27 -10.00
CA GLY A 87 13.92 4.47 -10.75
C GLY A 87 14.09 4.64 -12.27
N PRO A 88 13.36 3.88 -13.10
CA PRO A 88 13.42 4.03 -14.55
C PRO A 88 13.13 5.48 -14.97
N PRO A 89 13.82 6.02 -15.99
CA PRO A 89 13.90 7.45 -16.22
C PRO A 89 12.51 8.08 -16.35
N ALA A 90 12.21 9.00 -15.44
CA ALA A 90 11.12 9.96 -15.58
C ALA A 90 11.58 10.98 -16.64
N GLY A 91 10.91 11.00 -17.78
CA GLY A 91 11.31 11.83 -18.92
C GLY A 91 10.12 12.52 -19.53
N SER A 92 9.70 13.62 -18.92
CA SER A 92 9.35 14.90 -19.55
C SER A 92 8.65 15.77 -18.51
N ASN A 93 9.07 17.02 -18.38
CA ASN A 93 8.43 18.13 -17.67
C ASN A 93 6.99 17.80 -17.25
N LYS A 94 6.70 17.74 -15.95
CA LYS A 94 5.32 17.85 -15.51
C LYS A 94 4.81 19.19 -16.06
N PRO A 95 3.79 19.23 -16.93
CA PRO A 95 2.85 20.32 -16.80
C PRO A 95 2.39 20.27 -15.35
N GLU A 96 2.36 21.41 -14.66
CA GLU A 96 1.56 21.49 -13.45
C GLU A 96 0.14 21.14 -13.88
N ASP A 97 -0.26 19.87 -13.71
CA ASP A 97 -1.61 19.42 -14.00
C ASP A 97 -2.51 20.29 -13.13
N PRO A 98 -3.43 21.07 -13.72
CA PRO A 98 -4.36 21.87 -12.93
C PRO A 98 -5.17 20.89 -12.08
N ASP A 99 -5.12 21.07 -10.77
CA ASP A 99 -5.88 20.30 -9.79
C ASP A 99 -5.66 18.77 -9.75
N GLY A 100 -4.42 18.30 -9.79
CA GLY A 100 -4.07 16.96 -9.30
C GLY A 100 -4.80 15.79 -10.01
N GLU A 101 -5.28 16.02 -11.23
CA GLU A 101 -5.88 15.01 -12.09
C GLU A 101 -4.77 14.18 -12.74
N VAL A 102 -4.90 12.85 -12.70
CA VAL A 102 -3.85 11.95 -13.22
C VAL A 102 -4.01 11.77 -14.72
N ILE A 103 -3.19 12.47 -15.52
CA ILE A 103 -3.17 12.27 -16.97
C ILE A 103 -2.28 11.07 -17.34
N THR A 104 -2.91 9.98 -17.80
CA THR A 104 -2.24 8.74 -18.27
C THR A 104 -1.96 8.75 -19.77
N GLY A 105 -2.74 9.51 -20.55
CA GLY A 105 -2.74 9.46 -22.02
C GLY A 105 -3.39 8.20 -22.60
N LEU A 106 -4.16 7.47 -21.80
CA LEU A 106 -4.90 6.26 -22.16
C LEU A 106 -6.41 6.48 -22.03
N SER A 107 -7.19 5.75 -22.82
CA SER A 107 -8.64 5.64 -22.61
C SER A 107 -8.94 4.79 -21.36
N PRO A 108 -10.13 4.94 -20.73
CA PRO A 108 -10.52 4.13 -19.58
C PRO A 108 -10.39 2.62 -19.81
N GLN A 109 -10.75 2.14 -21.00
CA GLN A 109 -10.66 0.72 -21.35
C GLN A 109 -9.20 0.24 -21.44
N GLU A 110 -8.29 1.08 -21.95
CA GLU A 110 -6.85 0.79 -21.99
C GLU A 110 -6.25 0.80 -20.58
N GLU A 111 -6.67 1.72 -19.70
CA GLU A 111 -6.25 1.70 -18.29
C GLU A 111 -6.66 0.40 -17.60
N ILE A 112 -7.92 -0.05 -17.80
CA ILE A 112 -8.44 -1.31 -17.26
C ILE A 112 -7.64 -2.51 -17.79
N SER A 113 -7.28 -2.52 -19.07
CA SER A 113 -6.51 -3.60 -19.69
C SER A 113 -5.12 -3.81 -19.06
N LEU A 114 -4.57 -2.80 -18.38
CA LEU A 114 -3.26 -2.85 -17.72
C LEU A 114 -3.33 -3.32 -16.26
N LEU A 115 -4.51 -3.31 -15.62
CA LEU A 115 -4.69 -3.73 -14.23
C LEU A 115 -4.19 -5.16 -13.93
N PRO A 116 -4.33 -6.17 -14.82
CA PRO A 116 -3.79 -7.50 -14.56
C PRO A 116 -2.28 -7.54 -14.27
N LYS A 117 -1.52 -6.54 -14.73
CA LYS A 117 -0.09 -6.40 -14.43
C LYS A 117 0.19 -5.84 -13.03
N LEU A 118 -0.84 -5.34 -12.36
CA LEU A 118 -0.79 -4.73 -11.03
C LEU A 118 -1.46 -5.59 -9.95
N TYR A 119 -1.98 -6.77 -10.30
CA TYR A 119 -2.59 -7.69 -9.34
C TYR A 119 -1.57 -8.17 -8.31
N ALA A 120 -1.96 -8.17 -7.05
CA ALA A 120 -1.18 -8.75 -5.99
C ALA A 120 -1.13 -10.27 -6.16
N SER A 121 0.07 -10.85 -6.13
CA SER A 121 0.24 -12.30 -6.16
C SER A 121 -0.26 -12.94 -4.87
N ARG A 122 -0.64 -14.23 -4.94
CA ARG A 122 -1.08 -14.98 -3.76
C ARG A 122 -0.05 -14.96 -2.63
N GLU A 123 1.24 -15.00 -2.97
CA GLU A 123 2.32 -14.91 -1.99
C GLU A 123 2.39 -13.53 -1.33
N GLN A 124 2.25 -12.45 -2.10
CA GLN A 124 2.20 -11.09 -1.57
C GLN A 124 1.02 -10.90 -0.62
N LEU A 125 -0.16 -11.40 -0.99
CA LEU A 125 -1.36 -11.35 -0.16
C LEU A 125 -1.16 -12.11 1.17
N ASN A 126 -0.60 -13.32 1.11
CA ASN A 126 -0.30 -14.09 2.32
C ASN A 126 0.69 -13.36 3.24
N LYS A 127 1.78 -12.80 2.70
CA LYS A 127 2.76 -12.02 3.48
C LYS A 127 2.17 -10.75 4.06
N ALA A 128 1.19 -10.15 3.39
CA ALA A 128 0.49 -8.95 3.84
C ALA A 128 -0.63 -9.23 4.85
N GLY A 129 -0.92 -10.50 5.17
CA GLY A 129 -1.90 -10.89 6.19
C GLY A 129 -3.34 -10.98 5.67
N TYR A 130 -3.54 -11.09 4.36
CA TYR A 130 -4.87 -11.30 3.79
C TYR A 130 -5.42 -12.67 4.18
N VAL A 131 -6.73 -12.73 4.44
CA VAL A 131 -7.43 -14.00 4.60
C VAL A 131 -7.73 -14.55 3.23
N THR A 132 -7.16 -15.71 2.94
CA THR A 132 -7.20 -16.26 1.60
C THR A 132 -7.94 -17.60 1.50
N THR A 133 -8.30 -18.16 2.64
CA THR A 133 -9.15 -19.36 2.79
C THR A 133 -10.07 -19.13 3.97
N ALA A 134 -11.34 -19.51 3.85
CA ALA A 134 -12.31 -19.35 4.93
C ALA A 134 -12.03 -20.37 6.06
N PRO A 135 -12.12 -19.98 7.35
CA PRO A 135 -12.04 -20.94 8.45
C PRO A 135 -13.08 -22.04 8.35
N THR A 136 -12.71 -23.25 8.78
CA THR A 136 -13.62 -24.39 8.79
C THR A 136 -14.70 -24.25 9.88
N SER A 137 -15.76 -25.06 9.82
CA SER A 137 -16.77 -25.12 10.88
C SER A 137 -16.16 -25.48 12.23
N ASP A 138 -15.20 -26.41 12.25
CA ASP A 138 -14.56 -26.89 13.47
C ASP A 138 -13.69 -25.79 14.10
N ASP A 139 -12.99 -25.02 13.27
CA ASP A 139 -12.24 -23.85 13.70
C ASP A 139 -13.13 -22.79 14.35
N ILE A 140 -14.32 -22.57 13.76
CA ILE A 140 -15.30 -21.61 14.27
C ILE A 140 -15.87 -22.07 15.61
N GLU A 141 -16.27 -23.33 15.73
CA GLU A 141 -16.80 -23.88 16.97
C GLU A 141 -15.74 -23.89 18.08
N ALA A 142 -14.47 -24.17 17.75
CA ALA A 142 -13.37 -24.02 18.68
C ALA A 142 -13.19 -22.56 19.14
N ALA A 143 -13.27 -21.59 18.23
CA ALA A 143 -13.16 -20.17 18.55
C ALA A 143 -14.33 -19.67 19.42
N LYS A 144 -15.56 -20.16 19.19
CA LYS A 144 -16.73 -19.86 20.02
C LYS A 144 -16.53 -20.35 21.46
N ARG A 145 -16.12 -21.61 21.64
CA ARG A 145 -15.80 -22.16 22.97
C ARG A 145 -14.70 -21.36 23.67
N GLY A 146 -13.67 -20.94 22.93
CA GLY A 146 -12.60 -20.09 23.46
C GLY A 146 -13.10 -18.72 23.92
N ALA A 147 -13.98 -18.09 23.14
CA ALA A 147 -14.58 -16.80 23.48
C ALA A 147 -15.51 -16.90 24.71
N GLU A 148 -16.30 -17.96 24.81
CA GLU A 148 -17.13 -18.26 25.99
C GLU A 148 -16.28 -18.48 27.24
N ALA A 149 -15.20 -19.26 27.13
CA ALA A 149 -14.26 -19.51 28.21
C ALA A 149 -13.52 -18.24 28.67
N ALA A 150 -13.28 -17.29 27.75
CA ALA A 150 -12.69 -15.99 28.09
C ALA A 150 -13.64 -15.08 28.86
N GLN A 151 -14.94 -15.39 28.92
CA GLN A 151 -15.96 -14.63 29.65
C GLN A 151 -15.97 -13.12 29.33
N GLY A 152 -15.63 -12.76 28.09
CA GLY A 152 -15.56 -11.37 27.64
C GLY A 152 -14.38 -10.56 28.18
N TRP A 153 -13.36 -11.18 28.77
CA TRP A 153 -12.17 -10.45 29.22
C TRP A 153 -11.24 -10.11 28.05
N GLU A 154 -11.01 -8.82 27.86
CA GLU A 154 -10.22 -8.27 26.76
C GLU A 154 -9.14 -7.31 27.25
N GLN A 155 -8.18 -7.02 26.36
CA GLN A 155 -7.21 -5.95 26.54
C GLN A 155 -7.63 -4.74 25.71
N CYS A 156 -7.61 -3.56 26.33
CA CYS A 156 -7.99 -2.31 25.68
C CYS A 156 -6.93 -1.87 24.67
N GLU A 157 -7.33 -1.65 23.41
CA GLU A 157 -6.43 -1.19 22.31
C GLU A 157 -5.88 0.23 22.53
N ARG A 158 -6.47 0.99 23.46
CA ARG A 158 -6.13 2.40 23.71
C ARG A 158 -5.20 2.57 24.90
N CYS A 159 -5.60 2.06 26.07
CA CYS A 159 -4.85 2.23 27.31
C CYS A 159 -4.10 0.96 27.75
N ASN A 160 -4.25 -0.16 27.04
CA ASN A 160 -3.71 -1.49 27.39
C ASN A 160 -4.24 -2.10 28.70
N GLY A 161 -5.21 -1.45 29.35
CA GLY A 161 -5.88 -1.97 30.54
C GLY A 161 -6.73 -3.21 30.24
N ARG A 162 -6.92 -4.08 31.24
CA ARG A 162 -7.83 -5.22 31.12
C ARG A 162 -9.23 -4.81 31.54
N PHE A 163 -10.23 -5.23 30.76
CA PHE A 163 -11.63 -4.97 31.04
C PHE A 163 -12.48 -6.13 30.56
N GLN A 164 -13.73 -6.17 31.02
CA GLN A 164 -14.71 -7.17 30.61
C GLN A 164 -15.76 -6.50 29.71
N VAL A 165 -16.04 -7.10 28.56
CA VAL A 165 -17.10 -6.69 27.64
C VAL A 165 -18.29 -7.65 27.76
N PHE A 166 -19.49 -7.11 27.65
CA PHE A 166 -20.72 -7.88 27.69
C PHE A 166 -21.37 -7.85 26.29
N PRO A 167 -21.53 -9.01 25.62
CA PRO A 167 -22.40 -9.11 24.46
C PRO A 167 -23.84 -8.86 24.92
N GLY A 168 -24.44 -7.75 24.50
CA GLY A 168 -25.68 -7.26 25.10
C GLY A 168 -25.48 -6.38 26.34
N ARG A 169 -26.59 -5.85 26.85
CA ARG A 169 -26.58 -5.05 28.08
C ARG A 169 -26.68 -5.97 29.30
N ARG A 170 -25.82 -5.73 30.30
CA ARG A 170 -26.01 -6.28 31.64
C ARG A 170 -27.30 -5.71 32.25
N GLU A 171 -27.79 -6.31 33.34
CA GLU A 171 -28.95 -5.84 34.12
C GLU A 171 -28.89 -4.36 34.52
N ASP A 172 -27.68 -3.81 34.71
CA ASP A 172 -27.43 -2.40 35.02
C ASP A 172 -27.33 -1.49 33.76
N GLY A 173 -27.47 -2.05 32.56
CA GLY A 173 -27.40 -1.36 31.29
C GLY A 173 -25.99 -1.14 30.73
N LEU A 174 -24.93 -1.53 31.47
CA LEU A 174 -23.54 -1.35 31.07
C LEU A 174 -23.14 -2.34 29.96
N LEU A 175 -22.29 -1.87 29.04
CA LEU A 175 -21.74 -2.66 27.93
C LEU A 175 -20.34 -3.20 28.23
N ALA A 176 -19.60 -2.54 29.13
CA ALA A 176 -18.26 -2.93 29.52
C ALA A 176 -17.94 -2.50 30.96
N THR A 177 -16.93 -3.12 31.58
CA THR A 177 -16.40 -2.71 32.89
C THR A 177 -15.23 -1.73 32.74
N GLY A 178 -14.70 -1.24 33.86
CA GLY A 178 -13.49 -0.41 33.88
C GLY A 178 -13.72 1.09 33.73
N GLY A 179 -14.98 1.54 33.63
CA GLY A 179 -15.34 2.95 33.51
C GLY A 179 -14.72 3.64 32.30
N HIS A 180 -14.47 4.94 32.43
CA HIS A 180 -13.91 5.75 31.35
C HIS A 180 -12.48 5.33 31.00
N CYS A 181 -12.19 5.19 29.71
CA CYS A 181 -10.86 4.92 29.19
C CYS A 181 -10.10 6.24 28.98
N THR A 182 -8.94 6.40 29.62
CA THR A 182 -8.04 7.55 29.41
C THR A 182 -6.81 7.09 28.63
N TYR A 183 -6.50 7.78 27.52
CA TYR A 183 -5.43 7.39 26.60
C TYR A 183 -4.89 8.56 25.76
N HIS A 184 -3.76 8.36 25.08
CA HIS A 184 -3.26 9.28 24.05
C HIS A 184 -3.66 8.79 22.66
N HIS A 185 -4.41 9.59 21.91
CA HIS A 185 -4.89 9.18 20.58
C HIS A 185 -3.79 9.23 19.49
N ALA A 186 -2.74 10.03 19.68
CA ALA A 186 -1.64 10.13 18.72
C ALA A 186 -0.53 9.13 19.06
N LYS A 187 0.06 8.50 18.05
CA LYS A 187 1.24 7.64 18.25
C LYS A 187 2.41 8.46 18.78
N PRO A 188 3.25 7.91 19.67
CA PRO A 188 4.39 8.62 20.22
C PRO A 188 5.40 8.94 19.11
N LEU A 189 5.82 10.20 19.04
CA LEU A 189 6.87 10.64 18.13
C LEU A 189 8.22 10.46 18.81
N ARG A 190 9.13 9.73 18.16
CA ARG A 190 10.51 9.55 18.60
C ARG A 190 11.42 10.39 17.70
N PRO A 191 11.94 11.54 18.18
CA PRO A 191 12.86 12.37 17.39
C PRO A 191 14.11 11.56 17.00
N PRO A 192 14.62 11.72 15.77
CA PRO A 192 15.88 11.08 15.39
C PRO A 192 17.04 11.69 16.20
N LYS A 193 18.01 10.83 16.57
CA LYS A 193 19.23 11.28 17.25
C LYS A 193 19.99 12.26 16.35
N LYS A 194 20.31 13.45 16.87
CA LYS A 194 21.14 14.42 16.17
C LYS A 194 22.59 14.29 16.62
N LYS A 195 23.52 14.63 15.71
CA LYS A 195 24.96 14.63 16.04
C LYS A 195 25.28 15.56 17.21
N THR A 196 24.49 16.61 17.44
CA THR A 196 24.63 17.59 18.53
C THR A 196 24.04 17.12 19.86
N ASP A 197 23.41 15.95 19.94
CA ASP A 197 22.72 15.49 21.16
C ASP A 197 23.66 15.34 22.36
N HIS A 198 24.96 15.12 22.13
CA HIS A 198 25.97 15.08 23.19
C HIS A 198 26.21 16.45 23.87
N ILE A 199 25.78 17.55 23.25
CA ILE A 199 25.88 18.92 23.77
C ILE A 199 24.51 19.39 24.28
N THR A 200 23.45 19.19 23.48
CA THR A 200 22.12 19.76 23.76
C THR A 200 21.21 18.84 24.57
N GLY A 201 21.63 17.61 24.84
CA GLY A 201 20.77 16.56 25.36
C GLY A 201 19.89 15.94 24.27
N HIS A 202 19.55 14.67 24.46
CA HIS A 202 18.65 13.95 23.56
C HIS A 202 17.21 14.41 23.78
N LYS A 203 16.50 14.76 22.70
CA LYS A 203 15.09 15.15 22.81
C LYS A 203 14.24 13.95 23.18
N GLU A 204 13.52 14.03 24.29
CA GLU A 204 12.65 12.95 24.76
C GLU A 204 11.53 12.65 23.76
N SER A 205 11.06 11.41 23.79
CA SER A 205 9.91 11.00 23.00
C SER A 205 8.63 11.56 23.64
N TYR A 206 7.71 12.03 22.82
CA TYR A 206 6.52 12.73 23.29
C TYR A 206 5.28 12.35 22.46
N TYR A 207 4.10 12.61 23.02
CA TYR A 207 2.83 12.42 22.36
C TYR A 207 2.39 13.70 21.63
N PRO A 208 2.28 13.71 20.29
CA PRO A 208 1.89 14.93 19.54
C PRO A 208 0.50 15.47 19.87
N CYS A 209 -0.35 14.68 20.53
CA CYS A 209 -1.71 15.10 20.90
C CYS A 209 -1.76 16.11 22.04
N CYS A 210 -0.76 16.13 22.92
CA CYS A 210 -0.70 17.02 24.09
C CYS A 210 0.71 17.56 24.36
N ASN A 211 1.70 17.15 23.57
CA ASN A 211 3.13 17.41 23.73
C ASN A 211 3.73 16.93 25.07
N GLU A 212 3.04 16.04 25.79
CA GLU A 212 3.58 15.39 26.99
C GLU A 212 4.61 14.33 26.64
N THR A 213 5.62 14.18 27.50
CA THR A 213 6.63 13.14 27.41
C THR A 213 6.05 11.76 27.77
N ILE A 214 6.58 10.70 27.16
CA ILE A 214 6.07 9.34 27.38
C ILE A 214 6.27 8.95 28.86
N GLY A 215 5.18 8.56 29.53
CA GLY A 215 5.18 8.10 30.91
C GLY A 215 4.72 9.15 31.94
N THR A 216 4.48 10.40 31.51
CA THR A 216 4.05 11.48 32.41
C THR A 216 2.59 11.40 32.82
N SER A 217 1.70 11.04 31.89
CA SER A 217 0.27 10.86 32.18
C SER A 217 -0.26 9.55 31.59
N ALA A 218 -1.45 9.15 32.05
CA ALA A 218 -2.16 8.00 31.49
C ALA A 218 -2.80 8.31 30.11
N GLY A 219 -2.95 9.59 29.75
CA GLY A 219 -3.62 10.01 28.52
C GLY A 219 -4.24 11.40 28.60
N CYS A 220 -4.37 12.05 27.44
CA CYS A 220 -5.02 13.35 27.29
C CYS A 220 -6.45 13.28 26.71
N THR A 221 -6.91 12.09 26.34
CA THR A 221 -8.25 11.85 25.78
C THR A 221 -9.02 10.89 26.68
N LYS A 222 -10.29 11.19 26.93
CA LYS A 222 -11.20 10.32 27.68
C LYS A 222 -12.29 9.79 26.74
N ALA A 223 -12.55 8.51 26.80
CA ALA A 223 -13.68 7.86 26.15
C ALA A 223 -14.55 7.17 27.21
N GLU A 224 -15.85 7.04 26.93
CA GLU A 224 -16.81 6.39 27.82
C GLU A 224 -16.45 4.93 28.11
N TRP A 225 -15.95 4.22 27.09
CA TRP A 225 -15.66 2.79 27.16
C TRP A 225 -14.22 2.46 26.75
N HIS A 226 -13.73 1.37 27.33
CA HIS A 226 -12.58 0.65 26.79
C HIS A 226 -13.01 -0.10 25.52
N VAL A 227 -12.08 -0.28 24.59
CA VAL A 227 -12.35 -0.87 23.27
C VAL A 227 -11.31 -1.91 22.92
N PHE A 228 -11.67 -2.89 22.11
CA PHE A 228 -10.78 -3.98 21.72
C PHE A 228 -10.93 -4.31 20.24
N LYS A 229 -9.90 -4.95 19.67
CA LYS A 229 -9.90 -5.44 18.29
C LYS A 229 -9.58 -6.94 18.30
N VAL A 230 -10.38 -7.71 17.58
CA VAL A 230 -10.07 -9.12 17.30
C VAL A 230 -9.25 -9.17 16.02
N SER A 231 -8.05 -9.77 16.08
CA SER A 231 -7.20 -9.99 14.90
C SER A 231 -7.20 -11.45 14.42
N GLU A 232 -7.69 -12.38 15.25
CA GLU A 232 -7.72 -13.81 14.90
C GLU A 232 -8.88 -14.13 13.95
N VAL A 233 -8.54 -14.67 12.77
CA VAL A 233 -9.49 -14.98 11.69
C VAL A 233 -10.61 -15.92 12.13
N LYS A 234 -10.30 -16.95 12.92
CA LYS A 234 -11.30 -17.92 13.40
C LYS A 234 -12.33 -17.28 14.34
N ARG A 235 -11.87 -16.39 15.22
CA ARG A 235 -12.73 -15.62 16.12
C ARG A 235 -13.56 -14.57 15.36
N LEU A 236 -12.99 -13.94 14.35
CA LEU A 236 -13.73 -13.06 13.43
C LEU A 236 -14.84 -13.81 12.67
N ALA A 237 -14.55 -15.05 12.23
CA ALA A 237 -15.49 -15.92 11.53
C ALA A 237 -16.61 -16.46 12.43
N ALA A 238 -16.36 -16.60 13.73
CA ALA A 238 -17.38 -16.98 14.72
C ALA A 238 -18.49 -15.92 14.85
N VAL A 239 -18.17 -14.64 14.66
CA VAL A 239 -19.16 -13.55 14.62
C VAL A 239 -19.86 -13.48 13.26
N LEU A 240 -19.08 -13.51 12.18
CA LEU A 240 -19.58 -13.52 10.81
C LEU A 240 -18.59 -14.26 9.91
N GLN A 241 -19.02 -15.38 9.34
CA GLN A 241 -18.18 -16.21 8.48
C GLN A 241 -17.77 -15.47 7.20
N TYR A 242 -16.53 -15.70 6.77
CA TYR A 242 -15.96 -15.22 5.51
C TYR A 242 -16.67 -15.86 4.32
N LYS A 243 -16.89 -15.06 3.27
CA LYS A 243 -17.41 -15.56 1.99
C LYS A 243 -16.44 -15.19 0.88
N GLU A 244 -16.20 -16.15 0.00
CA GLU A 244 -15.56 -15.86 -1.28
C GLU A 244 -16.50 -15.03 -2.16
N THR A 245 -15.93 -14.12 -2.96
CA THR A 245 -16.72 -13.38 -3.95
C THR A 245 -17.44 -14.36 -4.87
N PRO A 246 -18.77 -14.33 -4.95
CA PRO A 246 -19.53 -15.32 -5.71
C PRO A 246 -19.40 -15.05 -7.21
N ARG A 247 -19.24 -16.10 -8.01
CA ARG A 247 -19.45 -16.00 -9.47
C ARG A 247 -20.95 -15.92 -9.75
N GLN A 248 -21.37 -14.87 -10.45
CA GLN A 248 -22.76 -14.65 -10.86
C GLN A 248 -22.89 -14.90 -12.37
N PRO A 249 -23.39 -16.07 -12.82
CA PRO A 249 -23.34 -16.48 -14.23
C PRO A 249 -24.09 -15.55 -15.19
N ASN A 250 -25.14 -14.89 -14.71
CA ASN A 250 -26.02 -14.05 -15.51
C ASN A 250 -25.52 -12.59 -15.63
N LYS A 251 -24.39 -12.24 -15.01
CA LYS A 251 -23.82 -10.90 -15.07
C LYS A 251 -22.61 -10.87 -15.98
N PRO A 252 -22.45 -9.81 -16.80
CA PRO A 252 -21.24 -9.62 -17.58
C PRO A 252 -20.04 -9.37 -16.66
N THR A 253 -18.86 -9.26 -17.26
CA THR A 253 -17.67 -8.73 -16.57
C THR A 253 -18.00 -7.35 -16.01
N LEU A 254 -17.81 -7.19 -14.70
CA LEU A 254 -18.07 -5.93 -14.02
C LEU A 254 -16.81 -5.07 -13.99
N PRO A 255 -16.93 -3.73 -14.11
CA PRO A 255 -15.79 -2.83 -14.13
C PRO A 255 -15.04 -2.85 -12.78
N PRO A 256 -13.75 -2.48 -12.76
CA PRO A 256 -13.01 -2.34 -11.52
C PRO A 256 -13.66 -1.32 -10.57
N ILE A 257 -13.53 -1.58 -9.27
CA ILE A 257 -14.02 -0.67 -8.24
C ILE A 257 -12.92 -0.36 -7.23
N CYS A 258 -12.86 0.88 -6.79
CA CYS A 258 -12.13 1.24 -5.58
C CYS A 258 -13.10 1.22 -4.41
N PHE A 259 -12.70 0.68 -3.26
CA PHE A 259 -13.54 0.73 -2.07
C PHE A 259 -12.73 0.98 -0.81
N ASP A 260 -13.42 1.52 0.19
CA ASP A 260 -12.89 1.87 1.50
C ASP A 260 -13.98 1.66 2.55
N CYS A 261 -13.60 1.23 3.75
CA CYS A 261 -14.51 0.97 4.85
C CYS A 261 -14.17 1.81 6.07
N GLU A 262 -15.21 2.26 6.76
CA GLU A 262 -15.06 2.83 8.09
C GLU A 262 -15.50 1.82 9.15
N MET A 263 -14.72 1.75 10.23
CA MET A 263 -14.95 0.81 11.33
C MET A 263 -15.17 1.50 12.67
N GLY A 264 -16.06 0.94 13.48
CA GLY A 264 -16.37 1.34 14.85
C GLY A 264 -16.12 0.20 15.83
N TYR A 265 -15.82 0.54 17.08
CA TYR A 265 -15.65 -0.42 18.16
C TYR A 265 -17.01 -0.81 18.76
N THR A 266 -17.23 -2.11 18.91
CA THR A 266 -18.45 -2.71 19.45
C THR A 266 -18.13 -3.74 20.52
N THR A 267 -19.17 -4.29 21.13
CA THR A 267 -19.07 -5.43 22.06
C THR A 267 -18.52 -6.71 21.43
N LEU A 268 -18.40 -6.76 20.09
CA LEU A 268 -17.80 -7.87 19.33
C LEU A 268 -16.46 -7.53 18.69
N GLY A 269 -15.89 -6.37 19.03
CA GLY A 269 -14.60 -5.87 18.55
C GLY A 269 -14.75 -4.75 17.52
N LEU A 270 -13.78 -4.62 16.60
CA LEU A 270 -13.82 -3.61 15.55
C LEU A 270 -14.67 -4.10 14.36
N GLU A 271 -15.80 -3.46 14.10
CA GLU A 271 -16.79 -3.86 13.09
C GLU A 271 -17.05 -2.77 12.03
N LEU A 272 -17.53 -3.19 10.86
CA LEU A 272 -17.91 -2.32 9.75
C LEU A 272 -19.09 -1.40 10.13
N ILE A 273 -18.95 -0.10 9.91
CA ILE A 273 -20.01 0.90 10.14
C ILE A 273 -20.32 1.78 8.94
N ARG A 274 -19.45 1.84 7.93
CA ARG A 274 -19.72 2.46 6.62
C ARG A 274 -18.94 1.73 5.54
N LEU A 275 -19.55 1.55 4.38
CA LEU A 275 -18.92 0.95 3.20
C LEU A 275 -19.12 1.87 2.01
N THR A 276 -18.01 2.26 1.39
CA THR A 276 -18.00 3.14 0.21
C THR A 276 -17.27 2.46 -0.93
N ALA A 277 -17.86 2.47 -2.11
CA ALA A 277 -17.26 2.01 -3.37
C ALA A 277 -17.49 3.02 -4.49
N VAL A 278 -16.44 3.26 -5.28
CA VAL A 278 -16.45 4.15 -6.44
C VAL A 278 -15.99 3.39 -7.68
N SER A 279 -16.48 3.79 -8.85
CA SER A 279 -16.05 3.23 -10.14
C SER A 279 -14.59 3.62 -10.40
N TRP A 280 -13.87 2.77 -11.11
CA TRP A 280 -12.53 3.10 -11.59
C TRP A 280 -12.46 2.88 -13.12
N PRO A 281 -11.86 3.82 -13.88
CA PRO A 281 -11.06 4.97 -13.42
C PRO A 281 -11.83 6.27 -13.14
N GLU A 282 -13.15 6.34 -13.38
CA GLU A 282 -13.90 7.61 -13.36
C GLU A 282 -14.14 8.19 -11.96
N GLY A 283 -14.08 7.38 -10.91
CA GLY A 283 -14.29 7.84 -9.53
C GLY A 283 -15.74 8.17 -9.18
N ASN A 284 -16.72 7.66 -9.93
CA ASN A 284 -18.14 7.91 -9.64
C ASN A 284 -18.60 7.05 -8.45
N LYS A 285 -19.43 7.59 -7.56
CA LYS A 285 -19.99 6.83 -6.42
C LYS A 285 -20.88 5.70 -6.92
N VAL A 286 -20.58 4.46 -6.52
CA VAL A 286 -21.36 3.25 -6.89
C VAL A 286 -22.12 2.72 -5.68
N LEU A 287 -21.52 2.77 -4.48
CA LEU A 287 -22.13 2.36 -3.22
C LEU A 287 -21.61 3.26 -2.11
N ASP A 288 -22.47 3.76 -1.24
CA ASP A 288 -22.09 4.47 -0.02
C ASP A 288 -23.21 4.28 1.00
N VAL A 289 -23.00 3.38 1.94
CA VAL A 289 -24.01 2.95 2.92
C VAL A 289 -23.43 2.96 4.32
N LEU A 290 -24.23 3.41 5.27
CA LEU A 290 -24.02 3.13 6.69
C LEU A 290 -24.41 1.68 6.97
N VAL A 291 -23.71 1.06 7.92
CA VAL A 291 -23.87 -0.34 8.27
C VAL A 291 -24.16 -0.43 9.75
N LYS A 292 -25.29 -1.04 10.12
CA LYS A 292 -25.55 -1.40 11.52
C LYS A 292 -24.62 -2.57 11.88
N PRO A 293 -23.69 -2.43 12.84
CA PRO A 293 -22.84 -3.53 13.26
C PRO A 293 -23.64 -4.59 14.02
N LYS A 294 -23.05 -5.77 14.25
CA LYS A 294 -23.73 -6.83 15.02
C LYS A 294 -23.68 -6.57 16.52
N GLY A 295 -22.55 -6.09 17.02
CA GLY A 295 -22.38 -5.74 18.44
C GLY A 295 -22.91 -4.35 18.74
N GLU A 296 -23.22 -4.10 20.01
CA GLU A 296 -23.56 -2.77 20.50
C GLU A 296 -22.35 -1.85 20.38
N ILE A 297 -22.58 -0.63 19.89
CA ILE A 297 -21.52 0.35 19.66
C ILE A 297 -20.96 0.82 21.01
N LEU A 298 -19.66 0.62 21.20
CA LEU A 298 -18.88 1.18 22.30
C LEU A 298 -18.33 2.55 21.90
N ASP A 299 -17.81 2.67 20.67
CA ASP A 299 -17.25 3.91 20.15
C ASP A 299 -17.26 3.90 18.61
N LEU A 300 -17.88 4.90 17.98
CA LEU A 300 -17.93 5.03 16.52
C LEU A 300 -16.57 5.31 15.88
N ASN A 301 -15.55 5.57 16.69
CA ASN A 301 -14.19 5.88 16.27
C ASN A 301 -14.14 7.13 15.36
N SER A 302 -15.04 8.10 15.59
CA SER A 302 -15.34 9.23 14.69
C SER A 302 -14.13 10.05 14.26
N ARG A 303 -13.09 10.12 15.11
CA ARG A 303 -11.80 10.76 14.77
C ARG A 303 -11.15 10.18 13.51
N TYR A 304 -11.37 8.90 13.26
CA TYR A 304 -10.84 8.18 12.13
C TYR A 304 -11.96 7.85 11.16
N SER A 305 -13.12 7.38 11.64
CA SER A 305 -14.21 6.93 10.77
C SER A 305 -15.01 8.04 10.09
N GLY A 306 -14.98 9.26 10.63
CA GLY A 306 -15.89 10.34 10.23
C GLY A 306 -17.37 10.06 10.53
N VAL A 307 -17.74 8.87 11.02
CA VAL A 307 -19.12 8.48 11.30
C VAL A 307 -19.53 8.97 12.69
N ARG A 308 -20.71 9.58 12.78
CA ARG A 308 -21.25 10.17 14.00
C ARG A 308 -22.67 9.64 14.31
N PRO A 309 -23.15 9.73 15.57
CA PRO A 309 -24.48 9.23 15.93
C PRO A 309 -25.61 9.82 15.08
N GLU A 310 -25.49 11.10 14.71
CA GLU A 310 -26.43 11.80 13.84
C GLU A 310 -26.54 11.19 12.44
N HIS A 311 -25.47 10.56 11.93
CA HIS A 311 -25.53 9.89 10.63
C HIS A 311 -26.49 8.71 10.68
N PHE A 312 -26.46 7.91 11.75
CA PHE A 312 -27.40 6.81 11.96
C PHE A 312 -28.82 7.30 12.28
N ALA A 313 -28.95 8.37 13.07
CA ALA A 313 -30.25 8.93 13.43
C ALA A 313 -31.01 9.50 12.21
N ASN A 314 -30.27 10.09 11.26
CA ASN A 314 -30.82 10.67 10.04
C ASN A 314 -30.84 9.70 8.84
N ALA A 315 -30.33 8.48 9.02
CA ALA A 315 -30.21 7.52 7.93
C ALA A 315 -31.59 7.02 7.46
N THR A 316 -31.70 6.74 6.17
CA THR A 316 -32.90 6.11 5.60
C THR A 316 -32.59 4.65 5.26
N PRO A 317 -33.53 3.70 5.42
CA PRO A 317 -33.30 2.33 4.99
C PRO A 317 -32.91 2.28 3.50
N HIS A 318 -31.87 1.50 3.17
CA HIS A 318 -31.43 1.36 1.79
C HIS A 318 -32.54 0.75 0.91
N SER A 319 -32.98 1.48 -0.11
CA SER A 319 -33.88 0.96 -1.14
C SER A 319 -33.14 0.75 -2.47
N PRO A 320 -33.36 -0.35 -3.20
CA PRO A 320 -32.81 -0.54 -4.55
C PRO A 320 -33.19 0.57 -5.55
N SER A 321 -34.25 1.33 -5.26
CA SER A 321 -34.71 2.46 -6.06
C SER A 321 -34.03 3.80 -5.70
N ASP A 322 -33.13 3.82 -4.70
CA ASP A 322 -32.41 5.02 -4.27
C ASP A 322 -31.26 5.34 -5.25
N THR A 323 -31.61 5.72 -6.48
CA THR A 323 -30.67 6.17 -7.52
C THR A 323 -30.55 7.69 -7.62
N LYS A 324 -31.30 8.44 -6.79
CA LYS A 324 -31.22 9.90 -6.74
C LYS A 324 -30.22 10.33 -5.68
N ASP A 325 -29.36 11.28 -6.03
CA ASP A 325 -28.50 12.00 -5.09
C ASP A 325 -29.36 12.66 -4.01
N LYS A 326 -29.57 11.93 -2.91
CA LYS A 326 -30.09 12.50 -1.67
C LYS A 326 -29.06 13.56 -1.24
N PRO A 327 -29.50 14.68 -0.65
CA PRO A 327 -28.59 15.69 -0.14
C PRO A 327 -27.53 15.03 0.75
N HIS A 328 -26.29 15.53 0.69
CA HIS A 328 -25.07 14.96 1.29
C HIS A 328 -25.16 14.51 2.77
N GLN A 329 -26.26 14.78 3.47
CA GLN A 329 -26.48 14.45 4.88
C GLN A 329 -27.30 13.17 5.15
N GLN A 330 -28.01 12.60 4.17
CA GLN A 330 -28.81 11.38 4.40
C GLN A 330 -28.25 10.19 3.64
N LEU A 331 -27.32 9.48 4.29
CA LEU A 331 -26.81 8.21 3.79
C LEU A 331 -27.84 7.08 4.01
N PRO A 332 -27.99 6.17 3.04
CA PRO A 332 -28.77 4.96 3.26
C PRO A 332 -28.09 4.06 4.30
N VAL A 333 -28.87 3.35 5.12
CA VAL A 333 -28.38 2.38 6.09
C VAL A 333 -28.87 0.97 5.78
N VAL A 334 -27.99 -0.01 5.97
CA VAL A 334 -28.31 -1.44 5.90
C VAL A 334 -28.25 -2.09 7.29
N ASP A 335 -29.04 -3.13 7.48
CA ASP A 335 -29.29 -3.70 8.81
C ASP A 335 -28.18 -4.61 9.34
N SER A 336 -27.18 -4.97 8.53
CA SER A 336 -26.06 -5.79 9.01
C SER A 336 -24.83 -5.71 8.10
N PRO A 337 -23.63 -6.11 8.60
CA PRO A 337 -22.45 -6.25 7.75
C PRO A 337 -22.62 -7.29 6.64
N SER A 338 -23.47 -8.32 6.84
CA SER A 338 -23.76 -9.27 5.75
C SER A 338 -24.57 -8.61 4.64
N ALA A 339 -25.54 -7.76 4.96
CA ALA A 339 -26.31 -7.03 3.96
C ALA A 339 -25.41 -6.07 3.15
N ALA A 340 -24.50 -5.37 3.82
CA ALA A 340 -23.50 -4.53 3.16
C ALA A 340 -22.60 -5.34 2.20
N ARG A 341 -22.09 -6.49 2.67
CA ARG A 341 -21.31 -7.42 1.84
C ARG A 341 -22.11 -7.92 0.64
N ASP A 342 -23.38 -8.27 0.83
CA ASP A 342 -24.22 -8.80 -0.24
C ASP A 342 -24.53 -7.71 -1.29
N LEU A 343 -24.65 -6.43 -0.90
CA LEU A 343 -24.70 -5.30 -1.84
C LEU A 343 -23.39 -5.15 -2.62
N LEU A 344 -22.24 -5.19 -1.93
CA LEU A 344 -20.94 -5.12 -2.59
C LEU A 344 -20.73 -6.30 -3.56
N PHE A 345 -21.16 -7.51 -3.20
CA PHE A 345 -21.12 -8.66 -4.10
C PHE A 345 -21.96 -8.46 -5.36
N GLN A 346 -23.02 -7.66 -5.36
CA GLN A 346 -23.74 -7.35 -6.60
C GLN A 346 -22.89 -6.58 -7.61
N LEU A 347 -21.84 -5.91 -7.15
CA LEU A 347 -20.89 -5.12 -7.95
C LEU A 347 -19.61 -5.88 -8.31
N LEU A 348 -19.46 -7.13 -7.84
CA LEU A 348 -18.24 -7.90 -7.97
C LEU A 348 -18.44 -9.26 -8.66
N GLN A 349 -17.45 -9.63 -9.45
CA GLN A 349 -17.14 -11.01 -9.86
C GLN A 349 -15.78 -11.40 -9.31
N PRO A 350 -15.40 -12.68 -9.26
CA PRO A 350 -14.04 -13.09 -8.92
C PRO A 350 -12.96 -12.43 -9.79
N GLU A 351 -13.28 -12.03 -11.02
CA GLU A 351 -12.35 -11.35 -11.93
C GLU A 351 -12.35 -9.82 -11.80
N THR A 352 -13.31 -9.24 -11.07
CA THR A 352 -13.46 -7.79 -10.96
C THR A 352 -12.35 -7.22 -10.08
N PRO A 353 -11.46 -6.36 -10.59
CA PRO A 353 -10.37 -5.84 -9.79
C PRO A 353 -10.90 -4.97 -8.66
N LEU A 354 -10.50 -5.31 -7.44
CA LEU A 354 -10.82 -4.57 -6.24
C LEU A 354 -9.60 -3.75 -5.80
N ILE A 355 -9.74 -2.43 -5.86
CA ILE A 355 -8.66 -1.47 -5.66
C ILE A 355 -8.81 -0.82 -4.27
N GLY A 356 -7.70 -0.66 -3.55
CA GLY A 356 -7.72 -0.01 -2.25
C GLY A 356 -6.34 0.15 -1.61
N HIS A 357 -6.30 0.56 -0.34
CA HIS A 357 -5.07 0.82 0.40
C HIS A 357 -5.07 0.03 1.70
N ALA A 358 -4.17 -0.95 1.84
CA ALA A 358 -4.15 -1.88 2.97
C ALA A 358 -5.50 -2.60 3.17
N LEU A 359 -6.06 -3.09 2.05
CA LEU A 359 -7.39 -3.68 1.96
C LEU A 359 -7.59 -4.91 2.85
N GLU A 360 -6.54 -5.47 3.44
CA GLU A 360 -6.71 -6.58 4.38
C GLU A 360 -7.61 -6.21 5.55
N ASN A 361 -7.62 -4.95 6.00
CA ASN A 361 -8.46 -4.51 7.11
C ASN A 361 -9.92 -4.41 6.68
N ASP A 362 -10.18 -3.81 5.51
CA ASP A 362 -11.51 -3.63 4.92
C ASP A 362 -12.17 -4.98 4.59
N LEU A 363 -11.41 -5.88 3.94
CA LEU A 363 -11.88 -7.22 3.60
C LEU A 363 -12.11 -8.07 4.86
N ASN A 364 -11.29 -7.90 5.89
CA ASN A 364 -11.57 -8.51 7.18
C ASN A 364 -12.87 -7.96 7.75
N ALA A 365 -13.06 -6.64 7.84
CA ALA A 365 -14.29 -6.03 8.36
C ALA A 365 -15.54 -6.50 7.60
N CYS A 366 -15.47 -6.60 6.27
CA CYS A 366 -16.56 -7.10 5.42
C CYS A 366 -16.70 -8.63 5.41
N ARG A 367 -15.70 -9.38 5.90
CA ARG A 367 -15.62 -10.86 5.83
C ARG A 367 -15.70 -11.36 4.39
N ILE A 368 -14.83 -10.81 3.54
CA ILE A 368 -14.74 -11.11 2.10
C ILE A 368 -13.37 -11.74 1.79
N ILE A 369 -13.38 -12.79 0.98
CA ILE A 369 -12.19 -13.34 0.33
C ILE A 369 -12.33 -13.06 -1.16
N HIS A 370 -11.46 -12.21 -1.69
CA HIS A 370 -11.51 -11.77 -3.08
C HIS A 370 -10.16 -12.02 -3.76
N PRO A 371 -10.13 -12.62 -4.98
CA PRO A 371 -8.88 -13.05 -5.59
C PRO A 371 -8.18 -11.97 -6.42
N THR A 372 -8.90 -11.03 -7.03
CA THR A 372 -8.32 -9.96 -7.88
C THR A 372 -8.12 -8.66 -7.13
N ILE A 373 -7.02 -8.56 -6.37
CA ILE A 373 -6.70 -7.41 -5.52
C ILE A 373 -5.62 -6.52 -6.17
N VAL A 374 -5.86 -5.20 -6.15
CA VAL A 374 -4.87 -4.17 -6.47
C VAL A 374 -4.72 -3.25 -5.25
N ASP A 375 -3.72 -3.53 -4.41
CA ASP A 375 -3.49 -2.79 -3.17
C ASP A 375 -2.34 -1.80 -3.32
N THR A 376 -2.61 -0.51 -3.15
CA THR A 376 -1.60 0.55 -3.23
C THR A 376 -0.52 0.43 -2.16
N ALA A 377 -0.80 -0.14 -0.99
CA ALA A 377 0.23 -0.42 0.01
C ALA A 377 1.25 -1.47 -0.47
N LEU A 378 0.84 -2.35 -1.39
CA LEU A 378 1.72 -3.33 -2.04
C LEU A 378 2.39 -2.77 -3.31
N LEU A 379 1.69 -1.91 -4.07
CA LEU A 379 2.26 -1.25 -5.25
C LEU A 379 3.35 -0.22 -4.91
N TYR A 380 3.29 0.36 -3.71
CA TYR A 380 4.25 1.33 -3.18
C TYR A 380 4.91 0.80 -1.91
N PRO A 381 5.79 -0.21 -2.01
CA PRO A 381 6.39 -0.86 -0.84
C PRO A 381 7.28 0.10 -0.05
N HIS A 382 7.25 -0.02 1.28
CA HIS A 382 8.15 0.71 2.15
C HIS A 382 9.58 0.14 2.06
N PRO A 383 10.65 0.97 2.06
CA PRO A 383 12.04 0.49 1.99
C PRO A 383 12.44 -0.46 3.12
N GLY A 384 11.79 -0.33 4.29
CA GLY A 384 11.97 -1.23 5.44
C GLY A 384 11.28 -2.59 5.33
N GLY A 385 10.52 -2.84 4.25
CA GLY A 385 9.72 -4.05 4.08
C GLY A 385 8.52 -4.14 5.03
N LEU A 386 7.69 -5.18 4.86
CA LEU A 386 6.61 -5.49 5.78
C LEU A 386 7.17 -5.80 7.19
N PRO A 387 6.50 -5.38 8.27
CA PRO A 387 5.14 -4.83 8.33
C PRO A 387 5.05 -3.30 8.11
N TYR A 388 6.16 -2.60 7.82
CA TYR A 388 6.13 -1.16 7.58
C TYR A 388 5.48 -0.85 6.23
N ARG A 389 4.56 0.12 6.21
CA ARG A 389 3.81 0.57 5.03
C ARG A 389 3.76 2.09 5.01
N PHE A 390 3.74 2.70 3.83
CA PHE A 390 3.39 4.12 3.71
C PHE A 390 1.89 4.27 3.88
N GLY A 391 1.44 5.22 4.71
CA GLY A 391 0.01 5.55 4.78
C GLY A 391 -0.46 6.29 3.54
N LEU A 392 -1.76 6.17 3.22
CA LEU A 392 -2.38 6.80 2.05
C LEU A 392 -2.04 8.29 1.92
N ARG A 393 -2.17 9.06 3.00
CA ARG A 393 -1.81 10.50 3.04
C ARG A 393 -0.36 10.79 2.63
N ALA A 394 0.58 9.89 2.95
CA ALA A 394 1.97 10.06 2.54
C ALA A 394 2.15 9.78 1.04
N LEU A 395 1.44 8.77 0.52
CA LEU A 395 1.48 8.42 -0.91
C LEU A 395 0.81 9.50 -1.77
N THR A 396 -0.38 9.97 -1.41
CA THR A 396 -1.09 11.01 -2.17
C THR A 396 -0.30 12.31 -2.19
N ARG A 397 0.30 12.71 -1.07
CA ARG A 397 1.19 13.88 -1.02
C ARG A 397 2.40 13.70 -1.94
N LYS A 398 3.01 12.52 -1.95
CA LYS A 398 4.23 12.25 -2.73
C LYS A 398 3.96 12.13 -4.23
N TYR A 399 2.92 11.41 -4.63
CA TYR A 399 2.69 11.03 -6.02
C TYR A 399 1.65 11.90 -6.73
N LEU A 400 0.66 12.42 -6.00
CA LEU A 400 -0.42 13.25 -6.54
C LEU A 400 -0.30 14.74 -6.16
N ASN A 401 0.64 15.10 -5.26
CA ASN A 401 0.69 16.43 -4.64
C ASN A 401 -0.63 16.84 -3.98
N ARG A 402 -1.42 15.86 -3.51
CA ARG A 402 -2.76 16.06 -2.95
C ARG A 402 -2.74 15.87 -1.43
N HIS A 403 -3.31 16.83 -0.72
CA HIS A 403 -3.54 16.74 0.72
C HIS A 403 -4.95 16.21 0.98
N ILE A 404 -5.05 14.95 1.40
CA ILE A 404 -6.30 14.32 1.86
C ILE A 404 -6.40 14.38 3.38
N GLN A 405 -7.60 14.15 3.93
CA GLN A 405 -7.85 14.09 5.38
C GLN A 405 -7.41 15.39 6.10
N ALA A 406 -7.56 16.54 5.42
CA ALA A 406 -7.05 17.83 5.88
C ALA A 406 -7.79 18.39 7.11
N GLY A 407 -9.02 17.94 7.34
CA GLY A 407 -9.85 18.30 8.49
C GLY A 407 -9.38 17.74 9.84
N GLY A 408 -8.32 16.93 9.84
CA GLY A 408 -7.76 16.34 11.03
C GLY A 408 -8.75 15.44 11.77
N GLY A 409 -8.49 15.21 13.06
CA GLY A 409 -9.30 14.29 13.86
C GLY A 409 -10.67 14.81 14.29
N GLU A 410 -11.01 16.06 13.97
CA GLU A 410 -12.33 16.62 14.26
C GLU A 410 -13.35 16.26 13.19
N LEU A 411 -12.96 16.28 11.91
CA LEU A 411 -13.85 15.89 10.81
C LEU A 411 -13.88 14.37 10.58
N GLY A 412 -12.80 13.67 10.93
CA GLY A 412 -12.62 12.26 10.61
C GLY A 412 -12.21 12.06 9.15
N HIS A 413 -12.07 10.81 8.71
CA HIS A 413 -11.79 10.51 7.31
C HIS A 413 -13.10 10.50 6.51
N ASP A 414 -12.96 10.73 5.20
CA ASP A 414 -14.04 10.51 4.25
C ASP A 414 -13.65 9.35 3.33
N SER A 415 -14.22 8.17 3.61
CA SER A 415 -14.07 6.98 2.75
C SER A 415 -14.24 7.23 1.24
N MET A 416 -15.05 8.21 0.81
CA MET A 416 -15.15 8.55 -0.62
C MET A 416 -13.89 9.26 -1.13
N GLU A 417 -13.32 10.19 -0.35
CA GLU A 417 -12.04 10.83 -0.67
C GLU A 417 -10.92 9.79 -0.74
N ASP A 418 -10.86 8.89 0.25
CA ASP A 418 -9.83 7.87 0.37
C ASP A 418 -9.90 6.83 -0.78
N ALA A 419 -11.10 6.36 -1.13
CA ALA A 419 -11.31 5.45 -2.26
C ALA A 419 -10.90 6.10 -3.61
N LYS A 420 -11.26 7.36 -3.85
CA LYS A 420 -10.87 8.11 -5.06
C LYS A 420 -9.36 8.31 -5.13
N ALA A 421 -8.75 8.78 -4.03
CA ALA A 421 -7.32 9.04 -3.98
C ALA A 421 -6.49 7.77 -4.21
N THR A 422 -6.99 6.63 -3.73
CA THR A 422 -6.39 5.33 -3.98
C THR A 422 -6.51 4.91 -5.44
N GLY A 423 -7.67 5.13 -6.07
CA GLY A 423 -7.86 4.94 -7.52
C GLY A 423 -6.88 5.76 -8.35
N ASP A 424 -6.66 7.02 -7.99
CA ASP A 424 -5.71 7.92 -8.65
C ASP A 424 -4.26 7.44 -8.51
N LEU A 425 -3.88 6.93 -7.33
CA LEU A 425 -2.56 6.29 -7.16
C LEU A 425 -2.40 5.08 -8.09
N VAL A 426 -3.44 4.26 -8.28
CA VAL A 426 -3.39 3.17 -9.26
C VAL A 426 -3.25 3.71 -10.68
N ARG A 427 -3.93 4.80 -11.06
CA ARG A 427 -3.73 5.45 -12.37
C ARG A 427 -2.29 5.93 -12.58
N VAL A 428 -1.64 6.45 -11.54
CA VAL A 428 -0.20 6.78 -11.58
C VAL A 428 0.63 5.53 -11.90
N LYS A 429 0.34 4.40 -11.25
CA LYS A 429 1.02 3.14 -11.50
C LYS A 429 0.77 2.59 -12.91
N VAL A 430 -0.46 2.69 -13.40
CA VAL A 430 -0.84 2.35 -14.79
C VAL A 430 -0.02 3.17 -15.79
N ARG A 431 0.12 4.49 -15.58
CA ARG A 431 0.97 5.35 -16.42
C ARG A 431 2.43 4.92 -16.40
N GLU A 432 2.98 4.61 -15.23
CA GLU A 432 4.36 4.11 -15.11
C GLU A 432 4.54 2.79 -15.89
N THR A 433 3.61 1.84 -15.73
CA THR A 433 3.61 0.57 -16.45
C THR A 433 3.48 0.76 -17.96
N TRP A 434 2.58 1.62 -18.41
CA TRP A 434 2.40 1.93 -19.82
C TRP A 434 3.66 2.54 -20.44
N ASN A 435 4.26 3.53 -19.76
CA ASN A 435 5.50 4.14 -20.23
C ASN A 435 6.65 3.12 -20.35
N ALA A 436 6.72 2.15 -19.44
CA ALA A 436 7.68 1.06 -19.52
C ALA A 436 7.39 0.14 -20.73
N LEU A 437 6.14 -0.26 -20.94
CA LEU A 437 5.74 -1.11 -22.07
C LEU A 437 5.98 -0.44 -23.42
N LYS A 438 5.66 0.85 -23.53
CA LYS A 438 5.89 1.64 -24.75
C LYS A 438 7.37 1.68 -25.14
N ARG A 439 8.29 1.76 -24.16
CA ARG A 439 9.75 1.70 -24.40
C ARG A 439 10.21 0.35 -24.94
N VAL A 440 9.51 -0.73 -24.61
CA VAL A 440 9.78 -2.10 -25.09
C VAL A 440 9.05 -2.39 -26.41
N GLY A 441 8.39 -1.39 -27.01
CA GLY A 441 7.74 -1.51 -28.31
C GLY A 441 6.35 -2.14 -28.27
N TYR A 442 5.63 -2.01 -27.16
CA TYR A 442 4.20 -2.33 -27.11
C TYR A 442 3.35 -1.14 -27.57
N SER A 443 2.23 -1.43 -28.23
CA SER A 443 1.21 -0.46 -28.59
C SER A 443 -0.20 -1.01 -28.33
N PHE A 444 -1.20 -0.13 -28.27
CA PHE A 444 -2.59 -0.54 -28.28
C PHE A 444 -3.11 -0.62 -29.73
N GLU A 445 -3.78 -1.71 -30.07
CA GLU A 445 -4.61 -1.80 -31.27
C GLU A 445 -6.06 -1.40 -30.93
N LYS A 446 -6.88 -1.11 -31.94
CA LYS A 446 -8.30 -0.73 -31.77
C LYS A 446 -9.00 -1.70 -30.80
N GLY A 447 -9.46 -1.19 -29.66
CA GLY A 447 -10.21 -1.96 -28.66
C GLY A 447 -9.39 -2.52 -27.49
N SER A 448 -8.34 -1.82 -27.04
CA SER A 448 -7.62 -2.10 -25.78
C SER A 448 -6.74 -3.37 -25.78
N ASN A 449 -6.48 -3.94 -26.96
CA ASN A 449 -5.57 -5.07 -27.09
C ASN A 449 -4.12 -4.58 -27.12
N LEU A 450 -3.33 -5.02 -26.13
CA LEU A 450 -1.90 -4.71 -26.05
C LEU A 450 -1.12 -5.63 -27.00
N ILE A 451 -0.54 -5.07 -28.06
CA ILE A 451 0.25 -5.80 -29.05
C ILE A 451 1.73 -5.42 -28.97
N SER A 452 2.62 -6.36 -29.28
CA SER A 452 4.05 -6.08 -29.48
C SER A 452 4.28 -5.73 -30.94
N VAL A 453 4.91 -4.58 -31.20
CA VAL A 453 5.09 -4.03 -32.55
C VAL A 453 6.25 -4.70 -33.32
N GLN A 454 6.89 -5.76 -32.77
CA GLN A 454 8.01 -6.43 -33.43
C GLN A 454 7.71 -7.86 -33.90
N GLY A 455 7.49 -8.00 -35.20
CA GLY A 455 7.80 -9.22 -35.93
C GLY A 455 9.32 -9.37 -36.09
N LYS A 456 9.96 -10.13 -35.20
CA LYS A 456 11.17 -10.97 -35.41
C LYS A 456 11.69 -11.49 -34.06
N VAL A 457 11.03 -12.50 -33.49
CA VAL A 457 11.56 -13.81 -33.03
C VAL A 457 10.32 -14.60 -32.61
N PRO A 458 10.06 -15.81 -33.13
CA PRO A 458 8.96 -16.62 -32.62
C PRO A 458 9.33 -17.10 -31.21
N ILE A 459 8.62 -16.61 -30.19
CA ILE A 459 8.67 -17.20 -28.86
C ILE A 459 7.85 -18.48 -28.94
N HIS A 460 8.54 -19.63 -29.01
CA HIS A 460 7.91 -20.93 -28.81
C HIS A 460 7.16 -20.95 -27.46
N PRO A 461 6.06 -21.71 -27.31
CA PRO A 461 5.12 -21.59 -26.19
C PRO A 461 5.63 -22.05 -24.81
N GLY A 462 6.95 -22.19 -24.62
CA GLY A 462 7.53 -22.80 -23.42
C GLY A 462 8.56 -21.95 -22.65
N TYR A 463 9.11 -20.87 -23.21
CA TYR A 463 10.20 -20.15 -22.55
C TYR A 463 10.21 -18.65 -22.92
N ASP A 464 9.65 -17.82 -22.03
CA ASP A 464 9.76 -16.37 -22.13
C ASP A 464 10.95 -15.86 -21.29
N ARG A 465 11.97 -15.29 -21.95
CA ARG A 465 13.17 -14.73 -21.31
C ARG A 465 12.90 -13.39 -20.60
N ALA A 466 11.83 -12.67 -20.98
CA ALA A 466 11.40 -11.47 -20.25
C ALA A 466 10.85 -11.84 -18.86
N TRP A 467 10.26 -13.04 -18.74
CA TRP A 467 9.80 -13.57 -17.46
C TRP A 467 10.95 -13.98 -16.55
N TRP A 468 12.05 -14.52 -17.07
CA TRP A 468 13.23 -14.83 -16.26
C TRP A 468 13.84 -13.57 -15.63
N PHE A 469 13.86 -12.42 -16.31
CA PHE A 469 14.37 -11.18 -15.70
C PHE A 469 13.40 -10.59 -14.66
N LEU A 470 12.09 -10.69 -14.86
CA LEU A 470 11.09 -10.26 -13.87
C LEU A 470 11.05 -11.19 -12.64
N LEU A 471 11.15 -12.51 -12.86
CA LEU A 471 11.24 -13.53 -11.81
C LEU A 471 12.57 -13.49 -11.08
N ILE A 472 13.71 -13.24 -11.73
CA ILE A 472 15.00 -13.04 -11.05
C ILE A 472 14.94 -11.78 -10.19
N HIS A 473 14.31 -10.70 -10.64
CA HIS A 473 14.18 -9.48 -9.86
C HIS A 473 13.21 -9.62 -8.67
N GLN A 474 12.16 -10.45 -8.78
CA GLN A 474 11.30 -10.83 -7.65
C GLN A 474 11.96 -11.89 -6.73
N ALA A 475 12.72 -12.84 -7.27
CA ALA A 475 13.42 -13.88 -6.53
C ALA A 475 14.63 -13.33 -5.76
N PHE A 476 15.34 -12.31 -6.28
CA PHE A 476 16.41 -11.63 -5.53
C PHE A 476 15.89 -10.85 -4.31
N GLN A 477 14.59 -10.51 -4.28
CA GLN A 477 13.96 -9.95 -3.08
C GLN A 477 13.53 -11.03 -2.06
N HIS A 478 13.43 -12.30 -2.46
CA HIS A 478 13.05 -13.41 -1.57
C HIS A 478 14.24 -14.25 -1.07
N PHE A 479 15.37 -14.29 -1.78
CA PHE A 479 16.57 -15.07 -1.41
C PHE A 479 17.61 -14.29 -0.58
N ARG A 480 17.18 -13.67 0.53
CA ARG A 480 18.09 -13.09 1.54
C ARG A 480 18.14 -13.87 2.87
N LEU A 481 17.75 -15.13 2.86
CA LEU A 481 17.68 -15.99 4.05
C LEU A 481 18.22 -17.40 3.77
N TRP A 482 19.55 -17.55 3.60
CA TRP A 482 20.25 -18.78 3.99
C TRP A 482 21.75 -18.48 4.25
N PRO A 483 22.39 -19.14 5.23
CA PRO A 483 23.81 -18.93 5.52
C PRO A 483 24.69 -19.53 4.42
N ALA A 484 25.82 -18.86 4.18
CA ALA A 484 26.69 -18.98 3.01
C ALA A 484 27.53 -20.27 2.92
N ASN A 485 26.98 -21.46 3.17
CA ASN A 485 27.74 -22.72 3.15
C ASN A 485 27.03 -23.87 2.43
N ASP A 486 26.73 -23.74 1.14
CA ASP A 486 26.62 -24.94 0.30
C ASP A 486 26.97 -24.72 -1.18
N PHE A 487 28.25 -24.91 -1.48
CA PHE A 487 28.89 -24.79 -2.79
C PHE A 487 28.63 -26.06 -3.65
N ARG A 488 27.38 -26.34 -4.05
CA ARG A 488 27.11 -27.44 -5.01
C ARG A 488 26.17 -27.12 -6.18
N VAL A 489 25.50 -25.97 -6.20
CA VAL A 489 24.55 -25.63 -7.28
C VAL A 489 25.21 -24.84 -8.44
N TYR A 490 26.37 -24.21 -8.21
CA TYR A 490 27.03 -23.36 -9.22
C TYR A 490 27.68 -24.11 -10.40
N ARG A 491 27.73 -25.44 -10.41
CA ARG A 491 28.48 -26.22 -11.41
C ARG A 491 27.66 -26.76 -12.60
N ILE A 492 26.33 -26.60 -12.61
CA ILE A 492 25.48 -27.13 -13.70
C ILE A 492 25.19 -26.08 -14.79
N CYS A 493 25.21 -24.78 -14.48
CA CYS A 493 24.91 -23.73 -15.48
C CYS A 493 26.09 -23.29 -16.35
N ALA A 494 27.33 -23.73 -16.07
CA ALA A 494 28.52 -23.32 -16.82
C ALA A 494 28.87 -24.23 -18.02
N ARG A 495 27.97 -25.13 -18.45
CA ARG A 495 28.23 -26.11 -19.53
C ARG A 495 27.42 -25.93 -20.82
N TYR A 496 26.66 -24.85 -20.96
CA TYR A 496 25.97 -24.53 -22.23
C TYR A 496 26.06 -23.04 -22.57
N ASN A 497 27.28 -22.58 -22.85
CA ASN A 497 27.52 -21.45 -23.74
C ASN A 497 28.49 -21.91 -24.83
#